data_AF-A0A8J2MMU6-F1
#
_entry.id   AF-A0A8J2MMU6-F1
#
_cell.length_a   1.000
_cell.length_b   1.000
_cell.length_c   1.000
_cell.angle_alpha   90.00
_cell.angle_beta   90.00
_cell.angle_gamma   90.00
#
_symmetry.space_group_name_H-M   'P 1'
#
loop_
_entity.id
_entity.type
_entity.pdbx_description
1 polymer ?
#
loop_
_entity_poly.entity_id
_entity_poly.type
_entity_poly.pdbx_seq_one_letter_code
_entity_poly.pdbx_strand_id
1 'polypeptide(L)'
;MLKPKALMQVLSQANTGGVENTLLLSRDGGLLAYSGYGDKDARVTAAITRKVVITEVANLLLCLYARENVGFGLLREKAQALAKYLDQPLKTIASMP
;
A
#
# COMPACT_ATOMS: atom_id res chain seq x y z
N MET A 1 -19.19 6.42 1.93
CA MET A 1 -18.71 5.16 1.32
C MET A 1 -17.60 5.49 0.33
N LEU A 2 -16.38 5.00 0.59
CA LEU A 2 -15.26 5.19 -0.34
C LEU A 2 -15.48 4.29 -1.56
N LYS A 3 -15.59 4.86 -2.76
CA LYS A 3 -15.80 4.08 -4.00
C LYS A 3 -14.49 3.35 -4.37
N PRO A 4 -14.53 2.13 -4.94
CA PRO A 4 -13.33 1.40 -5.34
C PRO A 4 -12.36 2.21 -6.22
N LYS A 5 -12.90 3.04 -7.13
CA LYS A 5 -12.09 3.96 -7.95
C LYS A 5 -11.36 5.02 -7.12
N ALA A 6 -12.03 5.59 -6.12
CA ALA A 6 -11.43 6.59 -5.23
C ALA A 6 -10.34 5.96 -4.35
N LEU A 7 -10.54 4.72 -3.88
CA LEU A 7 -9.51 3.98 -3.14
C LEU A 7 -8.25 3.77 -3.99
N MET A 8 -8.40 3.28 -5.23
CA MET A 8 -7.23 3.11 -6.12
C MET A 8 -6.50 4.42 -6.40
N GLN A 9 -7.25 5.52 -6.55
CA GLN A 9 -6.68 6.84 -6.75
C GLN A 9 -5.87 7.28 -5.51
N VAL A 10 -6.38 7.07 -4.30
CA VAL A 10 -5.64 7.34 -3.06
C VAL A 10 -4.38 6.48 -2.95
N LEU A 11 -4.47 5.18 -3.23
CA LEU A 11 -3.30 4.29 -3.22
C LEU A 11 -2.24 4.73 -4.25
N SER A 12 -2.66 5.24 -5.42
CA SER A 12 -1.74 5.72 -6.44
C SER A 12 -0.93 6.95 -6.02
N GLN A 13 -1.44 7.78 -5.09
CA GLN A 13 -0.71 8.95 -4.58
C GLN A 13 0.55 8.55 -3.78
N ALA A 14 0.56 7.33 -3.22
CA ALA A 14 1.73 6.80 -2.54
C ALA A 14 2.90 6.53 -3.49
N ASN A 15 2.60 6.16 -4.75
CA ASN A 15 3.55 5.70 -5.78
C ASN A 15 4.32 6.85 -6.43
N THR A 16 4.99 7.64 -5.61
CA THR A 16 5.82 8.78 -5.99
C THR A 16 7.11 8.76 -5.17
N GLY A 17 8.17 9.41 -5.66
CA GLY A 17 9.44 9.46 -4.93
C GLY A 17 10.13 8.08 -4.80
N GLY A 18 10.02 7.24 -5.83
CA GLY A 18 10.64 5.91 -5.89
C GLY A 18 9.84 4.77 -5.25
N VAL A 19 8.66 5.06 -4.69
CA VAL A 19 7.65 4.04 -4.35
C VAL A 19 6.96 3.61 -5.65
N GLU A 20 6.91 2.31 -5.90
CA GLU A 20 6.45 1.75 -7.19
C GLU A 20 5.09 1.07 -7.07
N ASN A 21 4.81 0.47 -5.91
CA ASN A 21 3.59 -0.30 -5.70
C ASN A 21 3.06 -0.09 -4.29
N THR A 22 1.74 -0.02 -4.19
CA THR A 22 1.00 0.05 -2.93
C THR A 22 -0.10 -1.01 -2.95
N LEU A 23 -0.12 -1.87 -1.94
CA LEU A 23 -1.04 -2.98 -1.79
C LEU A 23 -1.84 -2.81 -0.49
N LEU A 24 -3.12 -3.11 -0.56
CA LEU A 24 -3.98 -3.27 0.60
C LEU A 24 -4.37 -4.74 0.68
N LEU A 25 -4.01 -5.39 1.78
CA LEU A 25 -4.23 -6.80 2.06
C LEU A 25 -5.14 -6.97 3.27
N SER A 26 -5.90 -8.05 3.32
CA SER A 26 -6.52 -8.54 4.54
C SER A 26 -5.51 -9.30 5.41
N ARG A 27 -5.83 -9.54 6.69
CA ARG A 27 -4.92 -10.21 7.64
C ARG A 27 -4.64 -11.67 7.30
N ASP A 28 -5.53 -12.32 6.56
CA ASP A 28 -5.40 -13.66 6.00
C ASP A 28 -4.59 -13.70 4.69
N GLY A 29 -4.11 -12.54 4.21
CA GLY A 29 -3.25 -12.43 3.03
C GLY A 29 -4.01 -12.23 1.71
N GLY A 30 -5.33 -12.03 1.75
CA GLY A 30 -6.14 -11.70 0.58
C GLY A 30 -5.85 -10.29 0.04
N LEU A 31 -5.65 -10.15 -1.27
CA LEU A 31 -5.43 -8.86 -1.92
C LEU A 31 -6.76 -8.12 -2.13
N LEU A 32 -6.94 -6.99 -1.45
CA LEU A 32 -8.16 -6.19 -1.53
C LEU A 32 -8.06 -5.07 -2.57
N ALA A 33 -6.91 -4.40 -2.63
CA ALA A 33 -6.65 -3.34 -3.60
C ALA A 33 -5.16 -3.22 -3.92
N TYR A 34 -4.85 -2.77 -5.13
CA TYR A 34 -3.49 -2.62 -5.61
C TYR A 34 -3.38 -1.40 -6.52
N SER A 35 -2.29 -0.66 -6.40
CA SER A 35 -1.90 0.38 -7.34
C SER A 35 -0.41 0.33 -7.59
N GLY A 36 -0.01 0.31 -8.87
CA GLY A 36 1.39 0.33 -9.28
C GLY A 36 1.58 -0.25 -10.67
N TYR A 37 2.74 0.02 -11.26
CA TYR A 37 3.12 -0.50 -12.58
C TYR A 37 4.29 -1.48 -12.45
N GLY A 38 4.43 -2.43 -13.37
CA GLY A 38 5.59 -3.31 -13.42
C GLY A 38 5.26 -4.73 -13.85
N ASP A 39 6.14 -5.26 -14.71
CA ASP A 39 6.12 -6.60 -15.29
C ASP A 39 6.23 -7.68 -14.19
N LYS A 40 5.49 -8.78 -14.33
CA LYS A 40 5.33 -9.79 -13.27
C LYS A 40 6.66 -10.46 -12.90
N ASP A 41 7.56 -10.64 -13.87
CA ASP A 41 8.88 -11.23 -13.65
C ASP A 41 9.86 -10.26 -12.97
N ALA A 42 9.75 -8.97 -13.31
CA ALA A 42 10.48 -7.91 -12.61
C ALA A 42 10.00 -7.75 -11.16
N ARG A 43 8.73 -8.03 -10.85
CA ARG A 43 8.20 -7.95 -9.47
C ARG A 43 8.79 -8.98 -8.53
N VAL A 44 8.99 -10.22 -8.97
CA VAL A 44 9.55 -11.28 -8.11
C VAL A 44 11.03 -11.01 -7.84
N THR A 45 11.81 -10.71 -8.89
CA THR A 45 13.24 -10.39 -8.75
C THR A 45 13.45 -9.10 -7.97
N ALA A 46 12.63 -8.08 -8.21
CA ALA A 46 12.76 -6.82 -7.49
C ALA A 46 12.18 -6.89 -6.06
N ALA A 47 11.28 -7.82 -5.71
CA ALA A 47 10.86 -7.97 -4.31
C ALA A 47 12.03 -8.33 -3.37
N ILE A 48 13.09 -8.95 -3.91
CA ILE A 48 14.29 -9.32 -3.15
C ILE A 48 15.21 -8.10 -2.93
N THR A 49 15.28 -7.17 -3.89
CA THR A 49 16.16 -5.98 -3.81
C THR A 49 15.42 -4.70 -3.40
N ARG A 50 14.09 -4.69 -3.44
CA ARG A 50 13.26 -3.54 -3.07
C ARG A 50 13.06 -3.48 -1.56
N LYS A 51 12.86 -2.26 -1.09
CA LYS A 51 12.45 -2.00 0.28
C LYS A 51 10.95 -2.14 0.39
N VAL A 52 10.51 -2.84 1.43
CA VAL A 52 9.10 -3.02 1.74
C VAL A 52 8.81 -2.47 3.13
N VAL A 53 7.71 -1.74 3.27
CA VAL A 53 7.15 -1.35 4.56
C VAL A 53 5.73 -1.87 4.63
N ILE A 54 5.41 -2.50 5.76
CA ILE A 54 4.09 -3.02 6.08
C ILE A 54 3.60 -2.27 7.33
N THR A 55 2.38 -1.76 7.28
CA THR A 55 1.72 -1.12 8.43
C THR A 55 0.28 -1.57 8.53
N GLU A 56 -0.26 -1.65 9.74
CA GLU A 56 -1.67 -1.91 9.95
C GLU A 56 -2.50 -0.63 9.72
N VAL A 57 -3.68 -0.80 9.11
CA VAL A 57 -4.68 0.28 8.89
C VAL A 57 -6.06 -0.32 9.13
N ALA A 58 -6.80 0.17 10.13
CA ALA A 58 -8.01 -0.49 10.61
C ALA A 58 -7.75 -1.99 10.94
N ASN A 59 -8.45 -2.93 10.29
CA ASN A 59 -8.21 -4.37 10.40
C ASN A 59 -7.43 -4.94 9.20
N LEU A 60 -6.84 -4.10 8.35
CA LEU A 60 -6.16 -4.45 7.11
C LEU A 60 -4.64 -4.19 7.21
N LEU A 61 -3.89 -4.71 6.25
CA LEU A 61 -2.46 -4.48 6.08
C LEU A 61 -2.21 -3.61 4.85
N LEU A 62 -1.45 -2.54 5.01
CA LEU A 62 -1.00 -1.67 3.93
C LEU A 62 0.49 -1.93 3.68
N CYS A 63 0.83 -2.30 2.44
CA CYS A 63 2.19 -2.61 2.02
C CYS A 63 2.65 -1.65 0.92
N LEU A 64 3.80 -1.00 1.11
CA LEU A 64 4.45 -0.15 0.11
C LEU A 64 5.76 -0.81 -0.34
N TYR A 65 5.96 -0.87 -1.65
CA TYR A 65 7.20 -1.33 -2.29
C TYR A 65 7.91 -0.15 -2.91
N ALA A 66 9.20 -0.03 -2.63
CA ALA A 66 10.03 1.05 -3.16
C ALA A 66 11.38 0.55 -3.64
N ARG A 67 11.97 1.34 -4.55
CA ARG A 67 13.34 1.13 -5.02
C ARG A 67 14.33 1.15 -3.87
N GLU A 68 15.46 0.47 -4.05
CA GLU A 68 16.53 0.37 -3.05
C GLU A 68 17.11 1.73 -2.63
N ASN A 69 17.08 2.74 -3.51
CA ASN A 69 17.55 4.09 -3.22
C ASN A 69 16.62 4.90 -2.32
N VAL A 70 15.38 4.43 -2.06
CA VAL A 70 14.44 5.12 -1.18
C VAL A 70 14.83 4.89 0.29
N GLY A 71 14.95 5.97 1.06
CA GLY A 71 15.22 5.87 2.49
C GLY A 71 14.01 5.31 3.25
N PHE A 72 14.26 4.43 4.24
CA PHE A 72 13.19 3.89 5.10
C PHE A 72 12.40 4.98 5.83
N GLY A 73 13.03 6.11 6.17
CA GLY A 73 12.34 7.26 6.78
C GLY A 73 11.22 7.80 5.89
N LEU A 74 11.50 8.06 4.60
CA LEU A 74 10.49 8.51 3.63
C LEU A 74 9.40 7.46 3.44
N LEU A 75 9.80 6.19 3.30
CA LEU A 75 8.86 5.09 3.08
C LEU A 75 7.90 4.91 4.26
N ARG A 76 8.43 5.01 5.48
CA ARG A 76 7.66 4.96 6.73
C ARG A 76 6.71 6.13 6.87
N GLU A 77 7.16 7.36 6.62
CA GLU A 77 6.31 8.55 6.69
C GLU A 77 5.16 8.48 5.68
N LYS A 78 5.42 8.07 4.45
CA LYS A 78 4.38 7.83 3.44
C LYS A 78 3.38 6.78 3.90
N ALA A 79 3.86 5.64 4.39
CA ALA A 79 3.00 4.57 4.89
C ALA A 79 2.11 5.07 6.05
N GLN A 80 2.68 5.83 7.00
CA GLN A 80 1.94 6.37 8.14
C GLN A 80 0.93 7.44 7.73
N ALA A 81 1.27 8.32 6.79
CA ALA A 81 0.35 9.34 6.29
C ALA A 81 -0.85 8.70 5.58
N LEU A 82 -0.61 7.70 4.71
CA LEU A 82 -1.69 6.93 4.09
C LEU A 82 -2.50 6.15 5.11
N ALA A 83 -1.85 5.51 6.09
CA ALA A 83 -2.53 4.79 7.16
C ALA A 83 -3.50 5.71 7.93
N LYS A 84 -3.04 6.89 8.35
CA LYS A 84 -3.88 7.87 9.06
C LYS A 84 -5.06 8.33 8.21
N TYR A 85 -4.83 8.60 6.92
CA TYR A 85 -5.89 9.04 6.01
C TYR A 85 -6.92 7.94 5.74
N LEU A 86 -6.47 6.69 5.61
CA LEU A 86 -7.31 5.54 5.28
C LEU A 86 -7.94 4.87 6.50
N ASP A 87 -7.47 5.12 7.72
CA ASP A 87 -7.99 4.46 8.93
C ASP A 87 -9.50 4.69 9.12
N GLN A 88 -9.96 5.94 9.04
CA GLN A 88 -11.40 6.23 9.15
C GLN A 88 -12.24 5.68 7.98
N PRO A 89 -11.87 5.91 6.70
CA PRO A 89 -12.60 5.34 5.56
C PRO A 89 -12.65 3.82 5.58
N LEU A 90 -11.55 3.14 5.92
CA LEU A 90 -11.45 1.68 5.86
C LEU A 90 -12.13 1.02 7.05
N LYS A 91 -12.20 1.65 8.23
CA LYS A 91 -13.00 1.14 9.37
C LYS A 91 -14.45 0.85 8.99
N THR A 92 -15.07 1.68 8.14
CA THR A 92 -16.44 1.47 7.67
C THR A 92 -16.61 0.32 6.66
N ILE A 93 -15.51 -0.15 6.05
CA ILE A 93 -15.50 -1.27 5.10
C ILE A 93 -15.10 -2.56 5.83
N ALA A 94 -14.15 -2.46 6.75
CA ALA A 94 -13.66 -3.49 7.65
C ALA A 94 -14.72 -4.06 8.61
N SER A 95 -15.75 -3.27 8.92
CA SER A 95 -16.83 -3.65 9.82
C SER A 95 -17.99 -4.37 9.13
N MET A 96 -17.90 -4.67 7.83
CA MET A 96 -18.87 -5.53 7.17
C MET A 96 -18.54 -7.00 7.49
N PRO A 97 -19.48 -7.75 8.09
CA PRO A 97 -19.31 -9.19 8.35
C PRO A 97 -19.22 -10.00 7.06
#